data_AF-A0A9X6VS86-F1
#
_entry.id   AF-A0A9X6VS86-F1
#
_cell.length_a   1.000
_cell.length_b   1.000
_cell.length_c   1.000
_cell.angle_alpha   90.00
_cell.angle_beta   90.00
_cell.angle_gamma   90.00
#
_symmetry.space_group_name_H-M   'P 1'
#
loop_
_entity.id
_entity.type
_entity.pdbx_description
1 polymer ?
#
loop_
_entity_poly.entity_id
_entity_poly.type
_entity_poly.pdbx_seq_one_letter_code
_entity_poly.pdbx_strand_id
1 'polypeptide(L)'
;MARNNSEVEVIFKAQNKDFNDAMKGMNQETKKLRQEMKLQEEQMKLNATDSEKLQAKLQNLSQQYAIAQRATQATAEHLQRAKELYGENSTVVAKLESKLRSQQITEQQLANSIKQTSESLKQARDAEQERTSETAKAAQKLKELKGQEEQLQSSLSKLNAQYELQKATLGENASEIEKLRLKIDNLGEQHTVAASKVQNYQKQLDQAKQQYGENVSEIQRYETQLIQARTAEQQLQNQLSATNRSLQEQENATKQLKTFFDATETSVDHFANALGNNLTNAIRNGTATARQLEQAIQIIGREALGTEADIEKLQRSLRSIDDGNSLQQVRNDLRDLSREAERASHSFKELDIGLENILGGLMAGGGISGAIEQALDTSKLKTKIDVSFEVPASSKKSVEEAVRGVEAYGVDVEEALEGTRRQWALNQTVSDKANASIVKGAGAIASAYAGIDFTELIQEANEIGNELGITSDTALGLTNRLLKIGFPPEQLDIIAEYGGQLTRAGYNAEEVQAIMEAGVDTGTWNIDNLLDGLKEGRVKAAEFGQGVDKSMKEALEGTKISADQLEKWGKSVAKGGKEGSAAMTEIAKALASIEDETKRNEIGVKLFGR
;
A
#
# COMPACT_ATOMS: atom_id res chain seq x y z
N MET A 1 113.09 7.42 40.38
CA MET A 1 111.62 7.30 40.28
C MET A 1 111.14 7.50 38.83
N ALA A 2 111.61 6.69 37.86
CA ALA A 2 111.18 6.79 36.46
C ALA A 2 110.69 5.45 35.85
N ARG A 3 110.88 4.32 36.56
CA ARG A 3 110.40 2.99 36.13
C ARG A 3 108.93 2.70 36.49
N ASN A 4 108.38 3.31 37.55
CA ASN A 4 106.97 3.11 37.94
C ASN A 4 105.96 3.79 37.01
N ASN A 5 106.31 4.91 36.38
CA ASN A 5 105.39 5.62 35.48
C ASN A 5 105.17 4.85 34.15
N SER A 6 106.19 4.17 33.63
CA SER A 6 106.07 3.42 32.37
C SER A 6 105.24 2.15 32.50
N GLU A 7 105.30 1.48 33.66
CA GLU A 7 104.53 0.26 33.92
C GLU A 7 103.04 0.57 34.14
N VAL A 8 102.73 1.62 34.92
CA VAL A 8 101.38 2.16 35.11
C VAL A 8 100.75 2.57 33.77
N GLU A 9 101.51 3.21 32.89
CA GLU A 9 101.04 3.63 31.57
C GLU A 9 100.77 2.44 30.63
N VAL A 10 101.57 1.38 30.70
CA VAL A 10 101.37 0.15 29.92
C VAL A 10 100.13 -0.62 30.41
N ILE A 11 99.95 -0.75 31.72
CA ILE A 11 98.78 -1.41 32.33
C ILE A 11 97.50 -0.66 31.97
N PHE A 12 97.48 0.67 32.10
CA PHE A 12 96.31 1.46 31.72
C PHE A 12 96.03 1.40 30.22
N LYS A 13 97.06 1.39 29.36
CA LYS A 13 96.87 1.21 27.90
C LYS A 13 96.21 -0.12 27.56
N ALA A 14 96.60 -1.21 28.22
CA ALA A 14 95.97 -2.52 28.05
C ALA A 14 94.51 -2.51 28.54
N GLN A 15 94.25 -2.03 29.76
CA GLN A 15 92.89 -1.91 30.32
C GLN A 15 91.99 -0.98 29.49
N ASN A 16 92.55 0.10 28.94
CA ASN A 16 91.84 1.03 28.09
C ASN A 16 91.50 0.39 26.73
N LYS A 17 92.34 -0.51 26.22
CA LYS A 17 92.01 -1.30 25.03
C LYS A 17 90.82 -2.22 25.31
N ASP A 18 90.86 -2.98 26.40
CA ASP A 18 89.79 -3.92 26.77
C ASP A 18 88.45 -3.18 27.04
N PHE A 19 88.49 -2.04 27.73
CA PHE A 19 87.33 -1.18 27.92
C PHE A 19 86.75 -0.68 26.59
N ASN A 20 87.61 -0.23 25.67
CA ASN A 20 87.16 0.27 24.36
C ASN A 20 86.58 -0.86 23.50
N ASP A 21 87.14 -2.07 23.55
CA ASP A 21 86.62 -3.23 22.85
C ASP A 21 85.26 -3.67 23.42
N ALA A 22 85.10 -3.69 24.75
CA ALA A 22 83.82 -3.95 25.40
C ALA A 22 82.75 -2.91 25.03
N MET A 23 83.10 -1.62 25.03
CA MET A 23 82.22 -0.53 24.60
C MET A 23 81.83 -0.64 23.13
N LYS A 24 82.76 -1.05 22.26
CA LYS A 24 82.48 -1.29 20.85
C LYS A 24 81.51 -2.44 20.65
N GLY A 25 81.68 -3.54 21.40
CA GLY A 25 80.76 -4.67 21.39
C GLY A 25 79.34 -4.28 21.82
N MET A 26 79.19 -3.58 22.96
CA MET A 26 77.90 -3.10 23.44
C MET A 26 77.21 -2.13 22.46
N ASN A 27 77.97 -1.27 21.79
CA ASN A 27 77.44 -0.38 20.75
C ASN A 27 76.94 -1.16 19.51
N GLN A 28 77.64 -2.22 19.11
CA GLN A 28 77.20 -3.10 18.02
C GLN A 28 75.94 -3.88 18.39
N GLU A 29 75.87 -4.40 19.61
CA GLU A 29 74.68 -5.08 20.15
C GLU A 29 73.47 -4.16 20.15
N THR A 30 73.62 -2.92 20.66
CA THR A 30 72.56 -1.90 20.64
C THR A 30 72.12 -1.56 19.21
N LYS A 31 73.07 -1.42 18.27
CA LYS A 31 72.76 -1.16 16.86
C LYS A 31 71.95 -2.31 16.25
N LYS A 32 72.31 -3.55 16.56
CA LYS A 32 71.60 -4.75 16.11
C LYS A 32 70.16 -4.76 16.63
N LEU A 33 69.96 -4.54 17.93
CA LEU A 33 68.63 -4.46 18.54
C LEU A 33 67.73 -3.41 17.88
N ARG A 34 68.28 -2.24 17.52
CA ARG A 34 67.52 -1.21 16.82
C ARG A 34 67.14 -1.61 15.40
N GLN A 35 67.99 -2.37 14.71
CA GLN A 35 67.68 -2.89 13.37
C GLN A 35 66.63 -4.01 13.44
N GLU A 36 66.75 -4.91 14.41
CA GLU A 36 65.78 -5.98 14.67
C GLU A 36 64.41 -5.41 15.01
N MET A 37 64.35 -4.38 15.88
CA MET A 37 63.09 -3.70 16.19
C MET A 37 62.43 -3.10 14.94
N LYS A 38 63.20 -2.40 14.09
CA LYS A 38 62.65 -1.84 12.84
C LYS A 38 62.08 -2.91 11.92
N LEU A 39 62.75 -4.05 11.82
CA LEU A 39 62.25 -5.18 11.04
C LEU A 39 60.96 -5.74 11.65
N GLN A 40 60.92 -5.91 12.97
CA GLN A 40 59.76 -6.40 13.69
C GLN A 40 58.57 -5.44 13.58
N GLU A 41 58.79 -4.12 13.65
CA GLU A 41 57.74 -3.10 13.43
C GLU A 41 57.11 -3.21 12.03
N GLU A 42 57.92 -3.38 10.98
CA GLU A 42 57.39 -3.54 9.62
C GLU A 42 56.65 -4.87 9.44
N GLN A 43 57.15 -5.97 10.03
CA GLN A 43 56.46 -7.27 10.00
C GLN A 43 55.10 -7.23 10.73
N MET A 44 55.01 -6.45 11.81
CA MET A 44 53.81 -6.35 12.64
C MET A 44 52.82 -5.29 12.15
N LYS A 45 53.18 -4.49 11.15
CA LYS A 45 52.43 -3.30 10.72
C LYS A 45 50.97 -3.58 10.42
N LEU A 46 50.70 -4.63 9.65
CA LEU A 46 49.36 -4.96 9.14
C LEU A 46 48.58 -5.96 10.00
N ASN A 47 49.27 -6.78 10.79
CA ASN A 47 48.68 -7.99 11.36
C ASN A 47 48.71 -8.06 12.89
N ALA A 48 49.45 -7.17 13.56
CA ALA A 48 49.55 -7.17 15.01
C ALA A 48 48.68 -6.10 15.66
N THR A 49 48.11 -6.46 16.80
CA THR A 49 47.40 -5.56 17.71
C THR A 49 48.34 -4.50 18.31
N ASP A 50 47.77 -3.42 18.82
CA ASP A 50 48.55 -2.37 19.48
C ASP A 50 49.24 -2.90 20.75
N SER A 51 48.61 -3.83 21.47
CA SER A 51 49.19 -4.48 22.65
C SER A 51 50.40 -5.34 22.29
N GLU A 52 50.34 -6.10 21.19
CA GLU A 52 51.49 -6.87 20.68
C GLU A 52 52.64 -5.96 20.24
N LYS A 53 52.35 -4.89 19.50
CA LYS A 53 53.35 -3.89 19.06
C LYS A 53 54.06 -3.24 20.24
N LEU A 54 53.30 -2.83 21.24
CA LEU A 54 53.84 -2.23 22.47
C LEU A 54 54.64 -3.24 23.30
N GLN A 55 54.23 -4.51 23.32
CA GLN A 55 54.96 -5.58 24.00
C GLN A 55 56.32 -5.85 23.34
N ALA A 56 56.38 -5.93 21.99
CA ALA A 56 57.64 -6.06 21.25
C ALA A 56 58.58 -4.87 21.52
N LYS A 57 58.03 -3.65 21.52
CA LYS A 57 58.78 -2.42 21.83
C LYS A 57 59.32 -2.43 23.26
N LEU A 58 58.52 -2.85 24.23
CA LEU A 58 58.92 -2.95 25.62
C LEU A 58 60.09 -3.94 25.79
N GLN A 59 59.99 -5.12 25.17
CA GLN A 59 61.06 -6.12 25.19
C GLN A 59 62.38 -5.58 24.61
N ASN A 60 62.32 -4.90 23.46
CA ASN A 60 63.50 -4.31 22.83
C ASN A 60 64.12 -3.18 23.69
N LEU A 61 63.29 -2.30 24.26
CA LEU A 61 63.75 -1.24 25.16
C LEU A 61 64.40 -1.82 26.42
N SER A 62 63.84 -2.87 27.01
CA SER A 62 64.43 -3.57 28.16
C SER A 62 65.80 -4.16 27.83
N GLN A 63 65.98 -4.74 26.64
CA GLN A 63 67.29 -5.25 26.19
C GLN A 63 68.30 -4.11 25.96
N GLN A 64 67.89 -3.00 25.34
CA GLN A 64 68.74 -1.81 25.19
C GLN A 64 69.13 -1.22 26.55
N TYR A 65 68.20 -1.20 27.52
CA TYR A 65 68.45 -0.72 28.87
C TYR A 65 69.47 -1.60 29.61
N ALA A 66 69.40 -2.92 29.49
CA ALA A 66 70.39 -3.84 30.07
C ALA A 66 71.80 -3.63 29.48
N ILE A 67 71.91 -3.33 28.18
CA ILE A 67 73.20 -2.95 27.58
C ILE A 67 73.68 -1.60 28.11
N ALA A 68 72.79 -0.61 28.23
CA ALA A 68 73.13 0.71 28.76
C ALA A 68 73.63 0.63 30.21
N GLN A 69 72.99 -0.18 31.08
CA GLN A 69 73.44 -0.43 32.44
C GLN A 69 74.85 -1.04 32.49
N ARG A 70 75.12 -2.06 31.67
CA ARG A 70 76.46 -2.66 31.54
C ARG A 70 77.50 -1.63 31.09
N ALA A 71 77.14 -0.75 30.15
CA ALA A 71 78.02 0.30 29.65
C ALA A 71 78.29 1.38 30.72
N THR A 72 77.27 1.79 31.49
CA THR A 72 77.41 2.71 32.64
C THR A 72 78.34 2.11 33.69
N GLN A 73 78.11 0.84 34.08
CA GLN A 73 78.94 0.15 35.07
C GLN A 73 80.39 0.02 34.61
N ALA A 74 80.64 -0.43 33.38
CA ALA A 74 81.98 -0.57 32.84
C ALA A 74 82.73 0.77 32.80
N THR A 75 82.05 1.87 32.47
CA THR A 75 82.67 3.22 32.49
C THR A 75 82.90 3.71 33.90
N ALA A 76 82.01 3.43 34.86
CA ALA A 76 82.21 3.79 36.26
C ALA A 76 83.44 3.06 36.85
N GLU A 77 83.57 1.77 36.59
CA GLU A 77 84.73 0.98 37.00
C GLU A 77 86.03 1.47 36.33
N HIS A 78 85.98 1.80 35.03
CA HIS A 78 87.14 2.32 34.31
C HIS A 78 87.53 3.73 34.74
N LEU A 79 86.55 4.58 35.08
CA LEU A 79 86.74 5.89 35.68
C LEU A 79 87.43 5.76 37.05
N GLN A 80 86.99 4.84 37.90
CA GLN A 80 87.60 4.60 39.21
C GLN A 80 89.07 4.21 39.07
N ARG A 81 89.38 3.28 38.16
CA ARG A 81 90.78 2.92 37.83
C ARG A 81 91.58 4.11 37.31
N ALA A 82 90.99 4.96 36.45
CA ALA A 82 91.66 6.15 35.94
C ALA A 82 91.96 7.18 37.05
N LYS A 83 91.06 7.34 38.04
CA LYS A 83 91.28 8.21 39.21
C LYS A 83 92.44 7.70 40.07
N GLU A 84 92.51 6.40 40.30
CA GLU A 84 93.59 5.76 41.07
C GLU A 84 94.97 5.91 40.42
N LEU A 85 95.04 5.89 39.08
CA LEU A 85 96.32 5.91 38.35
C LEU A 85 96.80 7.31 37.94
N TYR A 86 95.90 8.24 37.60
CA TYR A 86 96.25 9.56 37.06
C TYR A 86 95.84 10.74 37.96
N GLY A 87 95.15 10.49 39.07
CA GLY A 87 94.60 11.52 39.94
C GLY A 87 93.34 12.19 39.39
N GLU A 88 92.52 12.74 40.29
CA GLU A 88 91.18 13.24 39.99
C GLU A 88 91.16 14.40 38.97
N ASN A 89 92.24 15.20 38.92
CA ASN A 89 92.33 16.38 38.05
C ASN A 89 92.91 16.08 36.65
N SER A 90 93.04 14.80 36.28
CA SER A 90 93.56 14.41 34.96
C SER A 90 92.54 14.65 33.84
N THR A 91 93.04 15.02 32.66
CA THR A 91 92.22 15.14 31.43
C THR A 91 91.55 13.81 31.03
N VAL A 92 92.14 12.67 31.42
CA VAL A 92 91.58 11.33 31.18
C VAL A 92 90.35 11.10 32.07
N VAL A 93 90.44 11.49 33.35
CA VAL A 93 89.34 11.40 34.31
C VAL A 93 88.18 12.29 33.87
N ALA A 94 88.43 13.55 33.52
CA ALA A 94 87.40 14.47 33.04
C ALA A 94 86.63 13.94 31.81
N LYS A 95 87.33 13.29 30.86
CA LYS A 95 86.70 12.64 29.69
C LYS A 95 85.81 11.45 30.09
N LEU A 96 86.25 10.63 31.03
CA LEU A 96 85.48 9.47 31.51
C LEU A 96 84.28 9.91 32.36
N GLU A 97 84.39 10.99 33.13
CA GLU A 97 83.25 11.58 33.86
C GLU A 97 82.18 12.11 32.90
N SER A 98 82.58 12.81 31.84
CA SER A 98 81.65 13.24 30.79
C SER A 98 80.97 12.05 30.10
N LYS A 99 81.74 11.00 29.78
CA LYS A 99 81.20 9.77 29.18
C LYS A 99 80.22 9.05 30.12
N LEU A 100 80.56 8.94 31.40
CA LEU A 100 79.69 8.33 32.41
C LEU A 100 78.37 9.09 32.53
N ARG A 101 78.41 10.42 32.63
CA ARG A 101 77.20 11.26 32.65
C ARG A 101 76.34 11.05 31.41
N SER A 102 76.95 10.99 30.22
CA SER A 102 76.23 10.71 28.97
C SER A 102 75.54 9.33 28.97
N GLN A 103 76.17 8.32 29.54
CA GLN A 103 75.60 6.97 29.65
C GLN A 103 74.48 6.92 30.69
N GLN A 104 74.64 7.57 31.83
CA GLN A 104 73.58 7.73 32.84
C GLN A 104 72.35 8.45 32.26
N ILE A 105 72.55 9.48 31.44
CA ILE A 105 71.44 10.14 30.71
C ILE A 105 70.74 9.16 29.77
N THR A 106 71.51 8.38 29.00
CA THR A 106 70.96 7.38 28.07
C THR A 106 70.17 6.30 28.81
N GLU A 107 70.72 5.80 29.92
CA GLU A 107 70.08 4.85 30.81
C GLU A 107 68.76 5.40 31.37
N GLN A 108 68.75 6.64 31.87
CA GLN A 108 67.54 7.28 32.38
C GLN A 108 66.50 7.51 31.27
N GLN A 109 66.91 7.88 30.05
CA GLN A 109 66.02 8.04 28.90
C GLN A 109 65.35 6.72 28.51
N LEU A 110 66.11 5.62 28.51
CA LEU A 110 65.59 4.27 28.27
C LEU A 110 64.65 3.84 29.40
N ALA A 111 65.00 4.09 30.67
CA ALA A 111 64.11 3.82 31.81
C ALA A 111 62.77 4.57 31.69
N ASN A 112 62.81 5.86 31.32
CA ASN A 112 61.61 6.65 31.10
C ASN A 112 60.77 6.11 29.94
N SER A 113 61.42 5.69 28.84
CA SER A 113 60.74 5.11 27.68
C SER A 113 60.12 3.75 27.99
N ILE A 114 60.78 2.92 28.80
CA ILE A 114 60.23 1.65 29.32
C ILE A 114 58.99 1.92 30.15
N LYS A 115 59.06 2.88 31.09
CA LYS A 115 57.91 3.25 31.93
C LYS A 115 56.71 3.70 31.09
N GLN A 116 56.92 4.63 30.16
CA GLN A 116 55.86 5.11 29.26
C GLN A 116 55.28 3.99 28.40
N THR A 117 56.14 3.16 27.79
CA THR A 117 55.69 2.03 26.95
C THR A 117 54.92 0.99 27.78
N SER A 118 55.32 0.75 29.03
CA SER A 118 54.63 -0.16 29.94
C SER A 118 53.25 0.37 30.34
N GLU A 119 53.11 1.68 30.60
CA GLU A 119 51.82 2.31 30.90
C GLU A 119 50.89 2.25 29.68
N SER A 120 51.40 2.57 28.48
CA SER A 120 50.64 2.44 27.24
C SER A 120 50.23 0.99 26.94
N LEU A 121 51.12 0.01 27.20
CA LEU A 121 50.81 -1.41 27.03
C LEU A 121 49.67 -1.84 27.96
N LYS A 122 49.69 -1.38 29.21
CA LYS A 122 48.62 -1.66 30.16
C LYS A 122 47.29 -1.11 29.65
N GLN A 123 47.25 0.16 29.24
CA GLN A 123 46.05 0.79 28.69
C GLN A 123 45.53 0.07 27.44
N ALA A 124 46.43 -0.33 26.54
CA ALA A 124 46.06 -1.06 25.32
C ALA A 124 45.43 -2.43 25.65
N ARG A 125 45.99 -3.15 26.64
CA ARG A 125 45.43 -4.44 27.10
C ARG A 125 44.10 -4.28 27.81
N ASP A 126 43.97 -3.28 28.68
CA ASP A 126 42.71 -2.99 29.38
C ASP A 126 41.59 -2.69 28.35
N ALA A 127 41.88 -1.85 27.34
CA ALA A 127 40.94 -1.53 26.26
C ALA A 127 40.61 -2.74 25.35
N GLU A 128 41.56 -3.63 25.10
CA GLU A 128 41.35 -4.87 24.33
C GLU A 128 40.45 -5.85 25.11
N GLN A 129 40.66 -5.98 26.42
CA GLN A 129 39.85 -6.82 27.30
C GLN A 129 38.42 -6.29 27.43
N GLU A 130 38.24 -4.97 27.60
CA GLU A 130 36.91 -4.34 27.63
C GLU A 130 36.15 -4.59 26.33
N ARG A 131 36.78 -4.36 25.17
CA ARG A 131 36.17 -4.58 23.85
C ARG A 131 35.77 -6.05 23.64
N THR A 132 36.60 -6.99 24.10
CA THR A 132 36.29 -8.43 24.04
C THR A 132 35.11 -8.78 24.96
N SER A 133 35.04 -8.17 26.15
CA SER A 133 33.92 -8.33 27.08
C SER A 133 32.61 -7.75 26.54
N GLU A 134 32.65 -6.57 25.93
CA GLU A 134 31.49 -5.90 25.33
C GLU A 134 30.95 -6.67 24.12
N THR A 135 31.83 -7.12 23.23
CA THR A 135 31.44 -7.95 22.08
C THR A 135 30.82 -9.29 22.52
N ALA A 136 31.36 -9.92 23.57
CA ALA A 136 30.77 -11.14 24.15
C ALA A 136 29.37 -10.88 24.77
N LYS A 137 29.20 -9.76 25.49
CA LYS A 137 27.90 -9.34 26.03
C LYS A 137 26.89 -9.05 24.91
N ALA A 138 27.31 -8.36 23.85
CA ALA A 138 26.46 -8.08 22.70
C ALA A 138 26.01 -9.37 22.00
N ALA A 139 26.92 -10.34 21.85
CA ALA A 139 26.61 -11.66 21.30
C ALA A 139 25.60 -12.43 22.17
N GLN A 140 25.77 -12.40 23.50
CA GLN A 140 24.80 -13.00 24.42
C GLN A 140 23.43 -12.31 24.31
N LYS A 141 23.41 -10.98 24.30
CA LYS A 141 22.17 -10.19 24.18
C LYS A 141 21.44 -10.49 22.88
N LEU A 142 22.17 -10.64 21.76
CA LEU A 142 21.61 -11.05 20.48
C LEU A 142 20.95 -12.43 20.54
N LYS A 143 21.58 -13.39 21.24
CA LYS A 143 20.98 -14.72 21.44
C LYS A 143 19.68 -14.64 22.23
N GLU A 144 19.63 -13.81 23.29
CA GLU A 144 18.42 -13.59 24.07
C GLU A 144 17.30 -12.94 23.23
N LEU A 145 17.64 -11.92 22.44
CA LEU A 145 16.69 -11.21 21.57
C LEU A 145 16.14 -12.12 20.45
N LYS A 146 16.96 -13.05 19.93
CA LYS A 146 16.49 -14.09 19.00
C LYS A 146 15.50 -15.06 19.68
N GLY A 147 15.77 -15.46 20.92
CA GLY A 147 14.80 -16.25 21.70
C GLY A 147 13.48 -15.49 21.93
N GLN A 148 13.54 -14.18 22.17
CA GLN A 148 12.34 -13.34 22.27
C GLN A 148 11.58 -13.26 20.94
N GLU A 149 12.28 -13.22 19.81
CA GLU A 149 11.68 -13.24 18.47
C GLU A 149 10.85 -14.51 18.23
N GLU A 150 11.40 -15.67 18.60
CA GLU A 150 10.70 -16.96 18.50
C GLU A 150 9.45 -16.99 19.39
N GLN A 151 9.53 -16.46 20.60
CA GLN A 151 8.38 -16.34 21.49
C GLN A 151 7.29 -15.43 20.90
N LEU A 152 7.67 -14.28 20.33
CA LEU A 152 6.73 -13.37 19.67
C LEU A 152 6.06 -14.03 18.45
N GLN A 153 6.82 -14.82 17.67
CA GLN A 153 6.26 -15.60 16.56
C GLN A 153 5.26 -16.66 17.03
N SER A 154 5.57 -17.35 18.13
CA SER A 154 4.66 -18.33 18.73
C SER A 154 3.39 -17.65 19.27
N SER A 155 3.51 -16.47 19.88
CA SER A 155 2.38 -15.69 20.37
C SER A 155 1.45 -15.27 19.23
N LEU A 156 2.00 -14.83 18.09
CA LEU A 156 1.20 -14.50 16.90
C LEU A 156 0.44 -15.72 16.36
N SER A 157 1.10 -16.88 16.31
CA SER A 157 0.48 -18.13 15.85
C SER A 157 -0.65 -18.57 16.79
N LYS A 158 -0.44 -18.47 18.10
CA LYS A 158 -1.44 -18.76 19.13
C LYS A 158 -2.63 -17.81 19.02
N LEU A 159 -2.38 -16.52 18.82
CA LEU A 159 -3.40 -15.50 18.68
C LEU A 159 -4.31 -15.77 17.48
N ASN A 160 -3.73 -16.17 16.33
CA ASN A 160 -4.50 -16.56 15.15
C ASN A 160 -5.38 -17.78 15.43
N ALA A 161 -4.85 -18.80 16.11
CA ALA A 161 -5.62 -19.98 16.48
C ALA A 161 -6.76 -19.65 17.47
N GLN A 162 -6.52 -18.74 18.41
CA GLN A 162 -7.54 -18.26 19.36
C GLN A 162 -8.65 -17.49 18.63
N TYR A 163 -8.31 -16.65 17.66
CA TYR A 163 -9.29 -15.95 16.84
C TYR A 163 -10.16 -16.89 16.01
N GLU A 164 -9.56 -17.87 15.33
CA GLU A 164 -10.35 -18.86 14.58
C GLU A 164 -11.27 -19.67 15.50
N LEU A 165 -10.81 -20.01 16.71
CA LEU A 165 -11.65 -20.66 17.72
C LEU A 165 -12.81 -19.76 18.18
N GLN A 166 -12.55 -18.48 18.49
CA GLN A 166 -13.58 -17.53 18.91
C GLN A 166 -14.59 -17.29 17.79
N LYS A 167 -14.13 -17.15 16.55
CA LYS A 167 -14.96 -17.02 15.37
C LYS A 167 -15.83 -18.25 15.14
N ALA A 168 -15.29 -19.46 15.31
CA ALA A 168 -16.07 -20.69 15.25
C ALA A 168 -17.10 -20.79 16.37
N THR A 169 -16.76 -20.31 17.58
CA THR A 169 -17.65 -20.33 18.75
C THR A 169 -18.83 -19.37 18.60
N LEU A 170 -18.62 -18.23 17.94
CA LEU A 170 -19.68 -17.26 17.63
C LEU A 170 -20.81 -17.86 16.77
N GLY A 171 -20.52 -18.89 15.98
CA GLY A 171 -21.49 -19.57 15.12
C GLY A 171 -22.03 -18.69 13.98
N GLU A 172 -22.93 -19.24 13.17
CA GLU A 172 -23.46 -18.55 11.98
C GLU A 172 -24.37 -17.36 12.31
N ASN A 173 -24.99 -17.36 13.50
CA ASN A 173 -25.96 -16.35 13.93
C ASN A 173 -25.34 -15.14 14.64
N ALA A 174 -24.01 -15.06 14.76
CA ALA A 174 -23.38 -13.89 15.37
C ALA A 174 -23.63 -12.63 14.53
N SER A 175 -23.96 -11.55 15.23
CA SER A 175 -24.23 -10.26 14.60
C SER A 175 -22.99 -9.72 13.90
N GLU A 176 -23.19 -8.87 12.90
CA GLU A 176 -22.08 -8.29 12.15
C GLU A 176 -21.20 -7.40 13.05
N ILE A 177 -21.81 -6.74 14.04
CA ILE A 177 -21.09 -5.95 15.07
C ILE A 177 -20.18 -6.84 15.91
N GLU A 178 -20.65 -8.00 16.37
CA GLU A 178 -19.84 -8.95 17.16
C GLU A 178 -18.66 -9.49 16.34
N LYS A 179 -18.89 -9.81 15.06
CA LYS A 179 -17.82 -10.26 14.14
C LYS A 179 -16.77 -9.19 13.92
N LEU A 180 -17.19 -7.94 13.70
CA LEU A 180 -16.28 -6.80 13.49
C LEU A 180 -15.48 -6.48 14.77
N ARG A 181 -16.10 -6.51 15.95
CA ARG A 181 -15.43 -6.31 17.24
C ARG A 181 -14.39 -7.40 17.50
N LEU A 182 -14.77 -8.67 17.31
CA LEU A 182 -13.83 -9.79 17.44
C LEU A 182 -12.60 -9.62 16.53
N LYS A 183 -12.83 -9.17 15.29
CA LYS A 183 -11.74 -8.89 14.35
C LYS A 183 -10.88 -7.70 14.80
N ILE A 184 -11.46 -6.63 15.33
CA ILE A 184 -10.72 -5.49 15.87
C ILE A 184 -9.86 -5.90 17.06
N ASP A 185 -10.41 -6.67 18.00
CA ASP A 185 -9.67 -7.17 19.17
C ASP A 185 -8.47 -8.00 18.72
N ASN A 186 -8.69 -8.95 17.80
CA ASN A 186 -7.61 -9.77 17.27
C ASN A 186 -6.55 -8.95 16.52
N LEU A 187 -6.95 -8.03 15.63
CA LEU A 187 -6.02 -7.16 14.92
C LEU A 187 -5.22 -6.26 15.89
N GLY A 188 -5.84 -5.79 16.97
CA GLY A 188 -5.18 -5.00 18.01
C GLY A 188 -4.13 -5.79 18.78
N GLU A 189 -4.44 -7.04 19.13
CA GLU A 189 -3.47 -7.94 19.76
C GLU A 189 -2.33 -8.28 18.78
N GLN A 190 -2.64 -8.53 17.50
CA GLN A 190 -1.62 -8.80 16.48
C GLN A 190 -0.70 -7.59 16.27
N HIS A 191 -1.28 -6.39 16.20
CA HIS A 191 -0.54 -5.13 16.09
C HIS A 191 0.41 -4.94 17.29
N THR A 192 -0.05 -5.23 18.51
CA THR A 192 0.79 -5.13 19.71
C THR A 192 1.99 -6.09 19.66
N VAL A 193 1.79 -7.32 19.18
CA VAL A 193 2.89 -8.29 18.99
C VAL A 193 3.83 -7.83 17.87
N ALA A 194 3.31 -7.26 16.78
CA ALA A 194 4.11 -6.73 15.67
C ALA A 194 4.97 -5.52 16.11
N ALA A 195 4.41 -4.57 16.87
CA ALA A 195 5.14 -3.46 17.48
C ALA A 195 6.28 -3.96 18.38
N SER A 196 6.00 -5.00 19.18
CA SER A 196 7.01 -5.64 20.04
C SER A 196 8.12 -6.29 19.22
N LYS A 197 7.81 -6.89 18.06
CA LYS A 197 8.82 -7.40 17.11
C LYS A 197 9.67 -6.29 16.52
N VAL A 198 9.08 -5.15 16.13
CA VAL A 198 9.83 -4.00 15.63
C VAL A 198 10.83 -3.50 16.68
N GLN A 199 10.38 -3.36 17.93
CA GLN A 199 11.29 -3.00 19.03
C GLN A 199 12.38 -4.06 19.26
N ASN A 200 12.06 -5.35 19.14
CA ASN A 200 13.03 -6.43 19.26
C ASN A 200 14.09 -6.36 18.15
N TYR A 201 13.68 -6.18 16.88
CA TYR A 201 14.61 -6.05 15.76
C TYR A 201 15.47 -4.79 15.84
N GLN A 202 14.92 -3.66 16.35
CA GLN A 202 15.72 -2.46 16.59
C GLN A 202 16.84 -2.76 17.60
N LYS A 203 16.52 -3.45 18.71
CA LYS A 203 17.52 -3.87 19.70
C LYS A 203 18.53 -4.85 19.09
N GLN A 204 18.08 -5.79 18.25
CA GLN A 204 18.99 -6.72 17.57
C GLN A 204 19.96 -5.97 16.64
N LEU A 205 19.47 -4.99 15.87
CA LEU A 205 20.32 -4.16 15.02
C LEU A 205 21.38 -3.41 15.84
N ASP A 206 20.99 -2.79 16.95
CA ASP A 206 21.92 -2.04 17.81
C ASP A 206 23.00 -2.96 18.40
N GLN A 207 22.63 -4.15 18.86
CA GLN A 207 23.56 -5.14 19.37
C GLN A 207 24.44 -5.76 18.27
N ALA A 208 23.92 -5.92 17.05
CA ALA A 208 24.67 -6.40 15.90
C ALA A 208 25.76 -5.39 15.51
N LYS A 209 25.47 -4.09 15.54
CA LYS A 209 26.47 -3.03 15.33
C LYS A 209 27.59 -3.08 16.36
N GLN A 210 27.27 -3.40 17.63
CA GLN A 210 28.25 -3.58 18.69
C GLN A 210 29.09 -4.86 18.52
N GLN A 211 28.48 -5.97 18.09
CA GLN A 211 29.18 -7.25 17.95
C GLN A 211 30.07 -7.31 16.70
N TYR A 212 29.57 -6.84 15.56
CA TYR A 212 30.21 -7.05 14.26
C TYR A 212 30.93 -5.82 13.69
N GLY A 213 30.83 -4.66 14.35
CA GLY A 213 31.40 -3.40 13.84
C GLY A 213 30.78 -2.99 12.50
N GLU A 214 31.59 -2.46 11.58
CA GLU A 214 31.15 -2.06 10.24
C GLU A 214 30.97 -3.23 9.26
N ASN A 215 30.79 -4.47 9.72
CA ASN A 215 30.48 -5.58 8.81
C ASN A 215 29.10 -5.38 8.18
N VAL A 216 29.10 -4.75 7.01
CA VAL A 216 27.92 -4.25 6.30
C VAL A 216 26.88 -5.35 6.04
N SER A 217 27.30 -6.60 5.82
CA SER A 217 26.39 -7.69 5.44
C SER A 217 25.40 -8.12 6.54
N GLU A 218 25.89 -8.36 7.77
CA GLU A 218 25.03 -8.74 8.89
C GLU A 218 24.15 -7.57 9.35
N ILE A 219 24.68 -6.34 9.30
CA ILE A 219 23.91 -5.13 9.62
C ILE A 219 22.76 -4.93 8.62
N GLN A 220 23.01 -5.06 7.31
CA GLN A 220 21.99 -4.98 6.28
C GLN A 220 20.87 -6.01 6.45
N ARG A 221 21.21 -7.21 6.92
CA ARG A 221 20.21 -8.25 7.22
C ARG A 221 19.27 -7.82 8.32
N TYR A 222 19.78 -7.33 9.46
CA TYR A 222 18.94 -6.84 10.55
C TYR A 222 18.13 -5.60 10.15
N GLU A 223 18.69 -4.70 9.33
CA GLU A 223 17.96 -3.54 8.78
C GLU A 223 16.79 -3.99 7.90
N THR A 224 17.01 -4.99 7.04
CA THR A 224 15.96 -5.57 6.18
C THR A 224 14.84 -6.19 7.02
N GLN A 225 15.19 -6.97 8.05
CA GLN A 225 14.20 -7.58 8.95
C GLN A 225 13.39 -6.54 9.72
N LEU A 226 14.04 -5.47 10.18
CA LEU A 226 13.37 -4.36 10.86
C LEU A 226 12.38 -3.64 9.93
N ILE A 227 12.75 -3.41 8.67
CA ILE A 227 11.86 -2.80 7.66
C ILE A 227 10.66 -3.71 7.42
N GLN A 228 10.87 -5.01 7.18
CA GLN A 228 9.79 -5.97 6.98
C GLN A 228 8.82 -6.02 8.18
N ALA A 229 9.35 -5.98 9.40
CA ALA A 229 8.53 -5.95 10.61
C ALA A 229 7.70 -4.66 10.72
N ARG A 230 8.28 -3.50 10.40
CA ARG A 230 7.56 -2.21 10.38
C ARG A 230 6.46 -2.18 9.31
N THR A 231 6.73 -2.75 8.13
CA THR A 231 5.72 -2.87 7.07
C THR A 231 4.54 -3.72 7.53
N ALA A 232 4.79 -4.86 8.16
CA ALA A 232 3.74 -5.72 8.69
C ALA A 232 2.93 -5.03 9.81
N GLU A 233 3.58 -4.32 10.74
CA GLU A 233 2.89 -3.53 11.78
C GLU A 233 1.98 -2.46 11.15
N GLN A 234 2.47 -1.71 10.16
CA GLN A 234 1.69 -0.68 9.48
C GLN A 234 0.48 -1.27 8.72
N GLN A 235 0.64 -2.43 8.07
CA GLN A 235 -0.47 -3.12 7.41
C GLN A 235 -1.58 -3.50 8.41
N LEU A 236 -1.21 -4.00 9.59
CA LEU A 236 -2.16 -4.30 10.66
C LEU A 236 -2.87 -3.03 11.16
N GLN A 237 -2.14 -1.92 11.34
CA GLN A 237 -2.73 -0.64 11.73
C GLN A 237 -3.77 -0.14 10.71
N ASN A 238 -3.50 -0.34 9.42
CA ASN A 238 -4.44 0.04 8.36
C ASN A 238 -5.67 -0.87 8.33
N GLN A 239 -5.50 -2.18 8.49
CA GLN A 239 -6.61 -3.12 8.62
C GLN A 239 -7.48 -2.83 9.85
N LEU A 240 -6.86 -2.46 10.97
CA LEU A 240 -7.56 -2.06 12.19
C LEU A 240 -8.34 -0.77 11.98
N SER A 241 -7.75 0.22 11.30
CA SER A 241 -8.43 1.48 10.94
C SER A 241 -9.62 1.24 10.01
N ALA A 242 -9.46 0.41 8.98
CA ALA A 242 -10.53 0.06 8.05
C ALA A 242 -11.65 -0.71 8.75
N THR A 243 -11.31 -1.70 9.60
CA THR A 243 -12.31 -2.49 10.33
C THR A 243 -13.06 -1.65 11.36
N ASN A 244 -12.40 -0.68 12.02
CA ASN A 244 -13.06 0.29 12.89
C ASN A 244 -14.05 1.18 12.12
N ARG A 245 -13.70 1.63 10.90
CA ARG A 245 -14.65 2.36 10.05
C ARG A 245 -15.86 1.49 9.70
N SER A 246 -15.63 0.24 9.30
CA SER A 246 -16.73 -0.70 9.03
C SER A 246 -17.61 -0.96 10.25
N LEU A 247 -17.02 -1.05 11.46
CA LEU A 247 -17.80 -1.14 12.70
C LEU A 247 -18.64 0.11 12.93
N GLN A 248 -18.07 1.30 12.74
CA GLN A 248 -18.79 2.56 12.89
C GLN A 248 -19.92 2.69 11.85
N GLU A 249 -19.68 2.34 10.60
CA GLU A 249 -20.70 2.29 9.53
C GLU A 249 -21.83 1.32 9.90
N GLN A 250 -21.48 0.12 10.39
CA GLN A 250 -22.43 -0.89 10.84
C GLN A 250 -23.29 -0.39 12.01
N GLU A 251 -22.66 0.21 13.03
CA GLU A 251 -23.35 0.78 14.19
C GLU A 251 -24.26 1.94 13.78
N ASN A 252 -23.80 2.82 12.89
CA ASN A 252 -24.59 3.94 12.38
C ASN A 252 -25.79 3.48 11.56
N ALA A 253 -25.61 2.54 10.65
CA ALA A 253 -26.72 2.00 9.84
C ALA A 253 -27.75 1.28 10.72
N THR A 254 -27.28 0.53 11.73
CA THR A 254 -28.16 -0.14 12.71
C THR A 254 -28.96 0.87 13.52
N LYS A 255 -28.32 1.95 13.98
CA LYS A 255 -28.99 3.04 14.70
C LYS A 255 -30.01 3.76 13.82
N GLN A 256 -29.65 4.14 12.59
CA GLN A 256 -30.55 4.82 11.67
C GLN A 256 -31.80 3.99 11.39
N LEU A 257 -31.62 2.69 11.16
CA LEU A 257 -32.73 1.76 10.95
C LEU A 257 -33.63 1.68 12.19
N LYS A 258 -33.04 1.62 13.39
CA LYS A 258 -33.80 1.67 14.64
C LYS A 258 -34.55 2.99 14.81
N THR A 259 -33.90 4.13 14.57
CA THR A 259 -34.51 5.46 14.63
C THR A 259 -35.67 5.57 13.66
N PHE A 260 -35.56 5.00 12.46
CA PHE A 260 -36.65 4.94 11.49
C PHE A 260 -37.85 4.19 12.06
N PHE A 261 -37.64 2.99 12.60
CA PHE A 261 -38.71 2.21 13.23
C PHE A 261 -39.35 2.94 14.41
N ASP A 262 -38.56 3.55 15.28
CA ASP A 262 -39.05 4.31 16.43
C ASP A 262 -39.84 5.57 16.00
N ALA A 263 -39.40 6.26 14.95
CA ALA A 263 -40.04 7.49 14.46
C ALA A 263 -41.35 7.20 13.72
N THR A 264 -41.41 6.10 12.98
CA THR A 264 -42.59 5.64 12.22
C THR A 264 -43.54 4.76 13.03
N GLU A 265 -43.13 4.32 14.22
CA GLU A 265 -43.86 3.38 15.08
C GLU A 265 -44.11 2.03 14.38
N THR A 266 -43.12 1.58 13.61
CA THR A 266 -43.14 0.32 12.84
C THR A 266 -42.03 -0.63 13.29
N SER A 267 -41.90 -1.78 12.62
CA SER A 267 -40.82 -2.74 12.87
C SER A 267 -40.37 -3.41 11.57
N VAL A 268 -39.29 -4.17 11.62
CA VAL A 268 -38.81 -4.95 10.47
C VAL A 268 -39.89 -5.91 9.92
N ASP A 269 -40.77 -6.42 10.78
CA ASP A 269 -41.84 -7.35 10.40
C ASP A 269 -42.94 -6.65 9.60
N HIS A 270 -43.16 -5.35 9.86
CA HIS A 270 -44.12 -4.54 9.11
C HIS A 270 -43.74 -4.45 7.62
N PHE A 271 -42.44 -4.39 7.31
CA PHE A 271 -41.92 -4.28 5.95
C PHE A 271 -41.43 -5.61 5.36
N ALA A 272 -41.78 -6.76 5.97
CA ALA A 272 -41.25 -8.05 5.55
C ALA A 272 -41.52 -8.38 4.07
N ASN A 273 -42.67 -7.95 3.53
CA ASN A 273 -43.02 -8.15 2.12
C ASN A 273 -42.12 -7.34 1.18
N ALA A 274 -41.81 -6.09 1.53
CA ALA A 274 -40.98 -5.20 0.71
C ALA A 274 -39.48 -5.56 0.80
N LEU A 275 -39.01 -5.93 2.00
CA LEU A 275 -37.61 -6.32 2.23
C LEU A 275 -37.29 -7.74 1.73
N GLY A 276 -38.29 -8.62 1.70
CA GLY A 276 -38.12 -10.04 1.44
C GLY A 276 -37.52 -10.80 2.61
N ASN A 277 -37.82 -12.11 2.68
CA ASN A 277 -37.52 -12.97 3.83
C ASN A 277 -36.02 -12.95 4.25
N ASN A 278 -35.10 -12.93 3.30
CA ASN A 278 -33.66 -12.99 3.60
C ASN A 278 -33.18 -11.72 4.30
N LEU A 279 -33.53 -10.55 3.79
CA LEU A 279 -33.11 -9.27 4.36
C LEU A 279 -33.83 -9.01 5.69
N THR A 280 -35.12 -9.33 5.79
CA THR A 280 -35.88 -9.29 7.05
C THR A 280 -35.24 -10.14 8.13
N ASN A 281 -34.89 -11.39 7.82
CA ASN A 281 -34.25 -12.28 8.79
C ASN A 281 -32.85 -11.79 9.16
N ALA A 282 -32.07 -11.28 8.19
CA ALA A 282 -30.74 -10.75 8.46
C ALA A 282 -30.79 -9.52 9.38
N ILE A 283 -31.75 -8.62 9.16
CA ILE A 283 -31.98 -7.46 10.04
C ILE A 283 -32.43 -7.92 11.43
N ARG A 284 -33.41 -8.83 11.50
CA ARG A 284 -33.95 -9.35 12.76
C ARG A 284 -32.87 -10.01 13.61
N ASN A 285 -31.96 -10.74 12.98
CA ASN A 285 -30.89 -11.47 13.65
C ASN A 285 -29.62 -10.62 13.83
N GLY A 286 -29.60 -9.37 13.37
CA GLY A 286 -28.41 -8.50 13.44
C GLY A 286 -27.25 -8.94 12.54
N THR A 287 -27.49 -9.84 11.59
CA THR A 287 -26.49 -10.35 10.63
C THR A 287 -26.48 -9.58 9.32
N ALA A 288 -27.35 -8.58 9.15
CA ALA A 288 -27.35 -7.69 8.01
C ALA A 288 -26.11 -6.76 8.04
N THR A 289 -25.40 -6.67 6.94
CA THR A 289 -24.27 -5.74 6.74
C THR A 289 -24.73 -4.29 6.66
N ALA A 290 -23.84 -3.32 6.87
CA ALA A 290 -24.14 -1.89 6.79
C ALA A 290 -24.82 -1.53 5.46
N ARG A 291 -24.33 -2.11 4.36
CA ARG A 291 -24.92 -1.95 3.03
C ARG A 291 -26.35 -2.49 2.94
N GLN A 292 -26.61 -3.67 3.52
CA GLN A 292 -27.95 -4.25 3.58
C GLN A 292 -28.90 -3.42 4.44
N LEU A 293 -28.40 -2.84 5.54
CA LEU A 293 -29.16 -1.93 6.39
C LEU A 293 -29.48 -0.62 5.67
N GLU A 294 -28.53 -0.04 4.94
CA GLU A 294 -28.77 1.14 4.10
C GLU A 294 -29.81 0.85 3.01
N GLN A 295 -29.67 -0.27 2.30
CA GLN A 295 -30.66 -0.72 1.32
C GLN A 295 -32.04 -0.90 1.96
N ALA A 296 -32.10 -1.48 3.15
CA ALA A 296 -33.35 -1.64 3.89
C ALA A 296 -33.99 -0.28 4.19
N ILE A 297 -33.22 0.70 4.68
CA ILE A 297 -33.70 2.07 4.94
C ILE A 297 -34.28 2.71 3.67
N GLN A 298 -33.68 2.48 2.49
CA GLN A 298 -34.20 3.00 1.23
C GLN A 298 -35.54 2.37 0.86
N ILE A 299 -35.63 1.03 0.92
CA ILE A 299 -36.84 0.27 0.60
C ILE A 299 -37.99 0.69 1.53
N ILE A 300 -37.77 0.61 2.85
CA ILE A 300 -38.82 0.93 3.84
C ILE A 300 -39.13 2.43 3.87
N GLY A 301 -38.16 3.27 3.52
CA GLY A 301 -38.35 4.72 3.39
C GLY A 301 -39.35 5.06 2.30
N ARG A 302 -39.23 4.43 1.12
CA ARG A 302 -40.20 4.59 0.02
C ARG A 302 -41.54 3.98 0.34
N GLU A 303 -41.55 2.82 0.99
CA GLU A 303 -42.80 2.16 1.38
C GLU A 303 -43.59 2.98 2.42
N ALA A 304 -42.90 3.56 3.41
CA ALA A 304 -43.55 4.31 4.49
C ALA A 304 -43.88 5.76 4.13
N LEU A 305 -43.06 6.42 3.31
CA LEU A 305 -43.16 7.85 3.03
C LEU A 305 -43.66 8.17 1.61
N GLY A 306 -43.74 7.17 0.74
CA GLY A 306 -44.12 7.30 -0.68
C GLY A 306 -42.91 7.14 -1.62
N THR A 307 -43.19 6.69 -2.86
CA THR A 307 -42.17 6.39 -3.88
C THR A 307 -41.29 7.58 -4.24
N GLU A 308 -41.86 8.80 -4.17
CA GLU A 308 -41.19 10.08 -4.45
C GLU A 308 -40.49 10.69 -3.23
N ALA A 309 -40.41 9.98 -2.11
CA ALA A 309 -39.75 10.48 -0.92
C ALA A 309 -38.25 10.71 -1.19
N ASP A 310 -37.76 11.88 -0.79
CA ASP A 310 -36.35 12.24 -0.86
C ASP A 310 -35.55 11.42 0.17
N ILE A 311 -34.96 10.34 -0.32
CA ILE A 311 -34.19 9.37 0.48
C ILE A 311 -32.94 10.00 1.09
N GLU A 312 -32.36 11.02 0.47
CA GLU A 312 -31.22 11.71 1.07
C GLU A 312 -31.66 12.55 2.27
N LYS A 313 -32.78 13.28 2.16
CA LYS A 313 -33.37 14.00 3.29
C LYS A 313 -33.77 13.04 4.41
N LEU A 314 -34.35 11.89 4.09
CA LEU A 314 -34.64 10.82 5.04
C LEU A 314 -33.38 10.41 5.81
N GLN A 315 -32.32 10.01 5.10
CA GLN A 315 -31.06 9.60 5.74
C GLN A 315 -30.41 10.72 6.56
N ARG A 316 -30.50 11.98 6.11
CA ARG A 316 -30.04 13.15 6.88
C ARG A 316 -30.85 13.31 8.18
N SER A 317 -32.18 13.21 8.13
CA SER A 317 -33.02 13.32 9.33
C SER A 317 -32.76 12.19 10.33
N LEU A 318 -32.63 10.95 9.85
CA LEU A 318 -32.29 9.79 10.70
C LEU A 318 -30.93 9.95 11.39
N ARG A 319 -29.92 10.48 10.69
CA ARG A 319 -28.59 10.76 11.26
C ARG A 319 -28.58 11.88 12.29
N SER A 320 -29.49 12.84 12.15
CA SER A 320 -29.51 14.01 13.02
C SER A 320 -29.76 13.70 14.50
N ILE A 321 -30.25 12.50 14.82
CA ILE A 321 -30.39 12.02 16.20
C ILE A 321 -29.03 11.88 16.90
N ASP A 322 -27.96 11.52 16.16
CA ASP A 322 -26.60 11.46 16.68
C ASP A 322 -26.03 12.88 16.92
N ASP A 323 -26.57 13.90 16.24
CA ASP A 323 -26.24 15.32 16.43
C ASP A 323 -27.04 15.99 17.57
N GLY A 324 -27.82 15.20 18.33
CA GLY A 324 -28.59 15.67 19.48
C GLY A 324 -30.04 16.07 19.18
N ASN A 325 -30.55 15.83 17.97
CA ASN A 325 -31.96 16.06 17.68
C ASN A 325 -32.87 15.06 18.42
N SER A 326 -34.07 15.52 18.77
CA SER A 326 -35.06 14.66 19.41
C SER A 326 -35.74 13.75 18.40
N LEU A 327 -36.15 12.56 18.84
CA LEU A 327 -36.97 11.63 18.04
C LEU A 327 -38.26 12.30 17.51
N GLN A 328 -38.82 13.25 18.27
CA GLN A 328 -40.00 14.00 17.85
C GLN A 328 -39.71 14.91 16.65
N GLN A 329 -38.51 15.49 16.57
CA GLN A 329 -38.09 16.28 15.42
C GLN A 329 -37.94 15.39 14.18
N VAL A 330 -37.27 14.24 14.32
CA VAL A 330 -37.15 13.25 13.24
C VAL A 330 -38.54 12.83 12.74
N ARG A 331 -39.46 12.52 13.66
CA ARG A 331 -40.85 12.20 13.31
C ARG A 331 -41.56 13.31 12.54
N ASN A 332 -41.32 14.58 12.89
CA ASN A 332 -41.89 15.71 12.16
C ASN A 332 -41.30 15.80 10.74
N ASP A 333 -39.98 15.68 10.61
CA ASP A 333 -39.30 15.70 9.30
C ASP A 333 -39.80 14.57 8.39
N LEU A 334 -40.00 13.36 8.93
CA LEU A 334 -40.55 12.23 8.17
C LEU A 334 -41.99 12.51 7.70
N ARG A 335 -42.82 13.14 8.54
CA ARG A 335 -44.18 13.54 8.14
C ARG A 335 -44.17 14.61 7.06
N ASP A 336 -43.24 15.54 7.13
CA ASP A 336 -43.10 16.59 6.10
C ASP A 336 -42.59 16.00 4.78
N LEU A 337 -41.64 15.07 4.84
CA LEU A 337 -41.19 14.26 3.70
C LEU A 337 -42.35 13.49 3.04
N SER A 338 -43.18 12.83 3.85
CA SER A 338 -44.36 12.12 3.35
C SER A 338 -45.35 13.07 2.67
N ARG A 339 -45.61 14.25 3.25
CA ARG A 339 -46.46 15.28 2.64
C ARG A 339 -45.86 15.88 1.37
N GLU A 340 -44.54 16.04 1.31
CA GLU A 340 -43.82 16.50 0.12
C GLU A 340 -43.94 15.47 -1.01
N ALA A 341 -43.78 14.18 -0.69
CA ALA A 341 -43.99 13.07 -1.63
C ALA A 341 -45.45 12.97 -2.10
N GLU A 342 -46.45 13.13 -1.21
CA GLU A 342 -47.86 13.19 -1.58
C GLU A 342 -48.19 14.37 -2.53
N ARG A 343 -47.57 15.54 -2.30
CA ARG A 343 -47.73 16.71 -3.18
C ARG A 343 -47.05 16.50 -4.53
N ALA A 344 -45.87 15.88 -4.55
CA ALA A 344 -45.16 15.52 -5.77
C ALA A 344 -45.94 14.46 -6.58
N SER A 345 -46.58 13.50 -5.89
CA SER A 345 -47.45 12.48 -6.46
C SER A 345 -48.68 13.07 -7.18
N HIS A 346 -49.18 14.25 -6.76
CA HIS A 346 -50.27 14.95 -7.44
C HIS A 346 -49.87 15.71 -8.71
N SER A 347 -48.57 15.83 -9.01
CA SER A 347 -48.04 16.46 -10.23
C SER A 347 -47.62 15.48 -11.33
N PHE A 348 -47.71 14.17 -11.10
CA PHE A 348 -47.36 13.14 -12.08
C PHE A 348 -48.30 11.92 -11.92
N LYS A 349 -49.46 11.97 -12.59
CA LYS A 349 -50.29 10.79 -12.85
C LYS A 349 -50.19 10.44 -14.34
N GLU A 350 -49.09 9.79 -14.70
CA GLU A 350 -48.90 8.94 -15.89
C GLU A 350 -47.40 8.70 -16.01
N LEU A 351 -46.93 7.55 -15.52
CA LEU A 351 -45.70 6.83 -15.85
C LEU A 351 -45.40 5.87 -14.68
N ASP A 352 -46.19 4.80 -14.62
CA ASP A 352 -45.90 3.66 -13.76
C ASP A 352 -45.37 2.51 -14.64
N ILE A 353 -44.58 1.63 -14.02
CA ILE A 353 -43.90 0.42 -14.50
C ILE A 353 -42.42 0.63 -14.90
N GLY A 354 -41.56 0.29 -13.93
CA GLY A 354 -40.56 -0.75 -14.16
C GLY A 354 -39.09 -0.30 -14.16
N LEU A 355 -38.53 0.07 -13.01
CA LEU A 355 -37.07 0.19 -12.82
C LEU A 355 -36.65 -0.11 -11.36
N GLU A 356 -37.12 -1.23 -10.80
CA GLU A 356 -36.77 -1.64 -9.43
C GLU A 356 -35.53 -2.55 -9.30
N ASN A 357 -34.84 -2.91 -10.40
CA ASN A 357 -33.75 -3.90 -10.36
C ASN A 357 -32.42 -3.46 -11.00
N ILE A 358 -31.92 -2.25 -10.71
CA ILE A 358 -30.57 -1.82 -11.16
C ILE A 358 -29.66 -1.31 -10.02
N LEU A 359 -30.15 -1.20 -8.78
CA LEU A 359 -29.34 -0.78 -7.63
C LEU A 359 -28.69 -1.94 -6.85
N GLY A 360 -28.61 -3.13 -7.45
CA GLY A 360 -28.06 -4.34 -6.84
C GLY A 360 -26.70 -4.80 -7.37
N GLY A 361 -25.94 -3.93 -8.05
CA GLY A 361 -24.87 -4.37 -8.96
C GLY A 361 -23.48 -3.78 -8.79
N LEU A 362 -23.21 -2.88 -7.84
CA LEU A 362 -21.86 -2.34 -7.58
C LEU A 362 -21.74 -1.93 -6.12
N MET A 363 -21.10 -2.75 -5.29
CA MET A 363 -20.19 -2.35 -4.19
C MET A 363 -19.49 -3.63 -3.75
N ALA A 364 -18.46 -4.01 -4.49
CA ALA A 364 -17.24 -4.51 -3.87
C ALA A 364 -16.32 -3.28 -3.80
N GLY A 365 -16.68 -2.36 -2.91
CA GLY A 365 -16.04 -1.05 -2.76
C GLY A 365 -15.75 -0.82 -1.30
N GLY A 366 -14.99 -1.73 -0.69
CA GLY A 366 -14.24 -1.40 0.50
C GLY A 366 -13.36 -0.20 0.14
N GLY A 367 -13.57 0.92 0.81
CA GLY A 367 -12.80 2.13 0.58
C GLY A 367 -11.30 1.84 0.65
N ILE A 368 -10.61 1.96 -0.50
CA ILE A 368 -9.15 2.02 -0.56
C ILE A 368 -8.76 3.39 -0.01
N SER A 369 -8.68 3.47 1.31
CA SER A 369 -8.19 4.62 2.05
C SER A 369 -7.31 4.13 3.19
N GLY A 370 -6.08 3.75 2.84
CA GLY A 370 -5.00 3.51 3.80
C GLY A 370 -4.03 2.40 3.40
N ALA A 371 -3.15 2.65 2.42
CA ALA A 371 -1.75 2.20 2.36
C ALA A 371 -1.23 2.23 0.93
N ILE A 372 -0.49 3.27 0.55
CA ILE A 372 0.75 3.14 -0.22
C ILE A 372 1.64 4.33 0.17
N GLU A 373 2.40 4.21 1.26
CA GLU A 373 3.70 4.87 1.36
C GLU A 373 4.76 3.78 1.26
N GLN A 374 5.19 3.49 0.03
CA GLN A 374 6.48 2.86 -0.22
C GLN A 374 7.35 3.84 -0.98
N ALA A 375 8.47 4.19 -0.35
CA ALA A 375 9.29 5.35 -0.60
C ALA A 375 10.26 5.21 -1.80
N LEU A 376 9.85 4.58 -2.90
CA LEU A 376 10.73 4.38 -4.06
C LEU A 376 10.02 4.63 -5.41
N ASP A 377 9.22 5.70 -5.54
CA ASP A 377 9.07 6.47 -6.82
C ASP A 377 8.09 7.66 -6.78
N THR A 378 7.64 8.09 -5.59
CA THR A 378 6.71 9.23 -5.44
C THR A 378 7.19 10.53 -6.11
N SER A 379 8.51 10.78 -6.18
CA SER A 379 9.04 11.97 -6.85
C SER A 379 8.89 11.92 -8.38
N LYS A 380 9.09 10.74 -9.01
CA LYS A 380 8.97 10.60 -10.47
C LYS A 380 7.52 10.67 -10.91
N LEU A 381 6.60 9.99 -10.21
CA LEU A 381 5.17 10.05 -10.51
C LEU A 381 4.63 11.49 -10.35
N LYS A 382 4.97 12.18 -9.26
CA LYS A 382 4.61 13.60 -9.09
C LYS A 382 5.15 14.48 -10.21
N THR A 383 6.40 14.31 -10.60
CA THR A 383 6.98 15.05 -11.73
C THR A 383 6.24 14.76 -13.03
N LYS A 384 5.87 13.51 -13.30
CA LYS A 384 5.08 13.15 -14.49
C LYS A 384 3.69 13.77 -14.44
N ILE A 385 3.00 13.75 -13.29
CA ILE A 385 1.69 14.40 -13.12
C ILE A 385 1.83 15.92 -13.33
N ASP A 386 2.83 16.54 -12.73
CA ASP A 386 3.10 17.97 -12.84
C ASP A 386 3.33 18.43 -14.29
N VAL A 387 3.92 17.56 -15.11
CA VAL A 387 4.25 17.86 -16.52
C VAL A 387 3.12 17.48 -17.47
N SER A 388 2.38 16.41 -17.21
CA SER A 388 1.43 15.82 -18.18
C SER A 388 -0.04 16.15 -17.92
N PHE A 389 -0.41 16.65 -16.74
CA PHE A 389 -1.80 17.00 -16.40
C PHE A 389 -1.99 18.52 -16.33
N GLU A 390 -2.90 19.03 -17.15
CA GLU A 390 -3.36 20.42 -17.12
C GLU A 390 -4.47 20.63 -16.08
N VAL A 391 -4.16 20.37 -14.80
CA VAL A 391 -5.11 20.50 -13.68
C VAL A 391 -4.62 21.49 -12.62
N PRO A 392 -5.51 22.13 -11.84
CA PRO A 392 -5.12 22.98 -10.72
C PRO A 392 -4.26 22.23 -9.70
N ALA A 393 -3.39 22.95 -8.98
CA ALA A 393 -2.51 22.35 -7.97
C ALA A 393 -3.27 21.56 -6.89
N SER A 394 -4.51 21.97 -6.56
CA SER A 394 -5.40 21.26 -5.62
C SER A 394 -5.83 19.88 -6.11
N SER A 395 -5.89 19.68 -7.44
CA SER A 395 -6.37 18.46 -8.08
C SER A 395 -5.27 17.42 -8.30
N LYS A 396 -4.00 17.85 -8.28
CA LYS A 396 -2.82 16.97 -8.48
C LYS A 396 -2.76 15.81 -7.49
N LYS A 397 -3.21 16.03 -6.26
CA LYS A 397 -3.31 14.97 -5.24
C LYS A 397 -4.39 13.94 -5.60
N SER A 398 -5.56 14.40 -6.03
CA SER A 398 -6.65 13.53 -6.49
C SER A 398 -6.23 12.69 -7.69
N VAL A 399 -5.48 13.29 -8.63
CA VAL A 399 -4.88 12.59 -9.76
C VAL A 399 -3.88 11.53 -9.28
N GLU A 400 -2.95 11.87 -8.38
CA GLU A 400 -1.99 10.91 -7.83
C GLU A 400 -2.68 9.72 -7.16
N GLU A 401 -3.70 9.98 -6.34
CA GLU A 401 -4.49 8.95 -5.66
C GLU A 401 -5.31 8.09 -6.64
N ALA A 402 -5.76 8.68 -7.76
CA ALA A 402 -6.48 7.99 -8.80
C ALA A 402 -5.57 7.03 -9.58
N VAL A 403 -4.39 7.48 -10.02
CA VAL A 403 -3.38 6.64 -10.70
C VAL A 403 -3.01 5.45 -9.84
N ARG A 404 -2.67 5.67 -8.57
CA ARG A 404 -2.34 4.59 -7.62
C ARG A 404 -3.51 3.65 -7.34
N GLY A 405 -4.73 4.19 -7.35
CA GLY A 405 -5.95 3.39 -7.21
C GLY A 405 -6.16 2.44 -8.39
N VAL A 406 -5.75 2.86 -9.60
CA VAL A 406 -5.79 2.03 -10.80
C VAL A 406 -4.68 0.98 -10.81
N GLU A 407 -3.46 1.35 -10.41
CA GLU A 407 -2.34 0.40 -10.22
C GLU A 407 -2.70 -0.76 -9.28
N ALA A 408 -3.48 -0.48 -8.24
CA ALA A 408 -3.92 -1.50 -7.29
C ALA A 408 -4.80 -2.61 -7.93
N TYR A 409 -5.37 -2.35 -9.11
CA TYR A 409 -6.10 -3.36 -9.90
C TYR A 409 -5.19 -4.15 -10.85
N GLY A 410 -3.87 -3.92 -10.82
CA GLY A 410 -2.88 -4.62 -11.64
C GLY A 410 -2.60 -3.98 -12.99
N VAL A 411 -3.11 -2.78 -13.25
CA VAL A 411 -2.79 -1.97 -14.44
C VAL A 411 -1.37 -1.40 -14.29
N ASP A 412 -0.59 -1.40 -15.37
CA ASP A 412 0.76 -0.84 -15.34
C ASP A 412 0.75 0.65 -14.98
N VAL A 413 1.80 1.14 -14.29
CA VAL A 413 1.87 2.54 -13.84
C VAL A 413 1.78 3.56 -14.97
N GLU A 414 2.39 3.27 -16.13
CA GLU A 414 2.35 4.20 -17.27
C GLU A 414 0.97 4.20 -17.92
N GLU A 415 0.33 3.04 -18.00
CA GLU A 415 -1.02 2.86 -18.52
C GLU A 415 -2.06 3.50 -17.58
N ALA A 416 -1.92 3.30 -16.27
CA ALA A 416 -2.74 3.91 -15.24
C ALA A 416 -2.62 5.44 -15.26
N LEU A 417 -1.40 5.96 -15.43
CA LEU A 417 -1.14 7.39 -15.57
C LEU A 417 -1.79 7.94 -16.84
N GLU A 418 -1.61 7.29 -17.98
CA GLU A 418 -2.14 7.72 -19.27
C GLU A 418 -3.67 7.68 -19.32
N GLY A 419 -4.31 6.61 -18.86
CA GLY A 419 -5.77 6.53 -18.80
C GLY A 419 -6.36 7.53 -17.81
N THR A 420 -5.70 7.77 -16.68
CA THR A 420 -6.11 8.82 -15.73
C THR A 420 -6.00 10.21 -16.36
N ARG A 421 -4.93 10.47 -17.11
CA ARG A 421 -4.74 11.72 -17.86
C ARG A 421 -5.83 11.93 -18.89
N ARG A 422 -6.15 10.89 -19.64
CA ARG A 422 -7.21 10.89 -20.66
C ARG A 422 -8.56 11.20 -20.03
N GLN A 423 -8.91 10.56 -18.92
CA GLN A 423 -10.19 10.80 -18.24
C GLN A 423 -10.35 12.26 -17.80
N TRP A 424 -9.32 12.84 -17.16
CA TRP A 424 -9.34 14.24 -16.74
C TRP A 424 -9.39 15.22 -17.93
N ALA A 425 -8.82 14.85 -19.06
CA ALA A 425 -8.87 15.65 -20.29
C ALA A 425 -10.24 15.59 -20.99
N LEU A 426 -10.89 14.41 -21.00
CA LEU A 426 -12.20 14.20 -21.63
C LEU A 426 -13.36 14.76 -20.79
N ASN A 427 -13.20 14.78 -19.46
CA ASN A 427 -14.25 15.19 -18.52
C ASN A 427 -13.79 16.36 -17.63
N GLN A 428 -13.34 17.46 -18.25
CA GLN A 428 -12.83 18.63 -17.53
C GLN A 428 -13.91 19.38 -16.71
N THR A 429 -15.18 19.17 -17.02
CA THR A 429 -16.31 19.88 -16.41
C THR A 429 -16.89 19.16 -15.18
N VAL A 430 -16.43 17.95 -14.86
CA VAL A 430 -16.87 17.18 -13.70
C VAL A 430 -15.85 17.25 -12.56
N SER A 431 -16.29 16.97 -11.34
CA SER A 431 -15.40 17.04 -10.16
C SER A 431 -14.27 16.00 -10.22
N ASP A 432 -13.14 16.29 -9.58
CA ASP A 432 -12.04 15.32 -9.38
C ASP A 432 -12.52 14.02 -8.74
N LYS A 433 -13.51 14.08 -7.85
CA LYS A 433 -14.12 12.90 -7.22
C LYS A 433 -14.84 12.01 -8.24
N ALA A 434 -15.57 12.63 -9.18
CA ALA A 434 -16.26 11.92 -10.24
C ALA A 434 -15.25 11.29 -11.22
N ASN A 435 -14.25 12.05 -11.65
CA ASN A 435 -13.17 11.52 -12.49
C ASN A 435 -12.40 10.38 -11.80
N ALA A 436 -12.13 10.50 -10.50
CA ALA A 436 -11.49 9.44 -9.72
C ALA A 436 -12.37 8.17 -9.60
N SER A 437 -13.69 8.33 -9.53
CA SER A 437 -14.63 7.20 -9.54
C SER A 437 -14.58 6.47 -10.87
N ILE A 438 -14.65 7.22 -11.98
CA ILE A 438 -14.66 6.70 -13.34
C ILE A 438 -13.39 5.90 -13.63
N VAL A 439 -12.20 6.45 -13.34
CA VAL A 439 -10.95 5.71 -13.59
C VAL A 439 -10.79 4.47 -12.73
N LYS A 440 -11.24 4.51 -11.47
CA LYS A 440 -11.22 3.33 -10.60
C LYS A 440 -12.20 2.25 -11.09
N GLY A 441 -13.37 2.66 -11.56
CA GLY A 441 -14.35 1.77 -12.18
C GLY A 441 -13.81 1.10 -13.43
N ALA A 442 -13.21 1.88 -14.33
CA ALA A 442 -12.56 1.38 -15.53
C ALA A 442 -11.38 0.45 -15.22
N GLY A 443 -10.53 0.80 -14.24
CA GLY A 443 -9.42 -0.07 -13.81
C GLY A 443 -9.91 -1.43 -13.26
N ALA A 444 -11.02 -1.42 -12.52
CA ALA A 444 -11.65 -2.65 -12.05
C ALA A 444 -12.24 -3.51 -13.19
N ILE A 445 -12.85 -2.89 -14.19
CA ILE A 445 -13.39 -3.59 -15.37
C ILE A 445 -12.25 -4.18 -16.21
N ALA A 446 -11.21 -3.39 -16.52
CA ALA A 446 -10.04 -3.85 -17.27
C ALA A 446 -9.34 -5.04 -16.60
N SER A 447 -9.27 -5.03 -15.26
CA SER A 447 -8.73 -6.15 -14.48
C SER A 447 -9.64 -7.39 -14.50
N ALA A 448 -10.96 -7.20 -14.60
CA ALA A 448 -11.93 -8.28 -14.50
C ALA A 448 -12.18 -9.03 -15.83
N TYR A 449 -12.00 -8.38 -16.97
CA TYR A 449 -12.26 -8.96 -18.30
C TYR A 449 -11.00 -8.98 -19.15
N ALA A 450 -10.57 -10.17 -19.55
CA ALA A 450 -9.45 -10.32 -20.47
C ALA A 450 -9.77 -9.68 -21.83
N GLY A 451 -8.84 -8.89 -22.37
CA GLY A 451 -8.98 -8.21 -23.66
C GLY A 451 -9.49 -6.76 -23.57
N ILE A 452 -9.80 -6.26 -22.38
CA ILE A 452 -10.12 -4.84 -22.16
C ILE A 452 -8.84 -4.04 -21.88
N ASP A 453 -8.49 -3.12 -22.77
CA ASP A 453 -7.46 -2.11 -22.52
C ASP A 453 -8.04 -0.99 -21.63
N PHE A 454 -7.30 -0.61 -20.58
CA PHE A 454 -7.81 0.38 -19.62
C PHE A 454 -7.97 1.76 -20.27
N THR A 455 -7.03 2.16 -21.13
CA THR A 455 -7.05 3.49 -21.75
C THR A 455 -8.10 3.61 -22.84
N GLU A 456 -8.36 2.51 -23.57
CA GLU A 456 -9.45 2.38 -24.54
C GLU A 456 -10.79 2.45 -23.84
N LEU A 457 -11.01 1.67 -22.77
CA LEU A 457 -12.26 1.69 -22.01
C LEU A 457 -12.64 3.08 -21.49
N ILE A 458 -11.65 3.89 -21.06
CA ILE A 458 -11.87 5.28 -20.65
C ILE A 458 -12.40 6.13 -21.80
N GLN A 459 -11.85 5.95 -23.00
CA GLN A 459 -12.29 6.67 -24.18
C GLN A 459 -13.70 6.21 -24.60
N GLU A 460 -13.90 4.91 -24.73
CA GLU A 460 -15.18 4.32 -25.13
C GLU A 460 -16.31 4.70 -24.19
N ALA A 461 -16.08 4.67 -22.87
CA ALA A 461 -17.09 5.10 -21.90
C ALA A 461 -17.44 6.60 -22.02
N ASN A 462 -16.52 7.45 -22.49
CA ASN A 462 -16.82 8.84 -22.77
C ASN A 462 -17.67 8.97 -24.05
N GLU A 463 -17.32 8.24 -25.11
CA GLU A 463 -18.03 8.24 -26.39
C GLU A 463 -19.45 7.69 -26.24
N ILE A 464 -19.61 6.55 -25.57
CA ILE A 464 -20.91 5.97 -25.18
C ILE A 464 -21.73 6.98 -24.39
N GLY A 465 -21.13 7.64 -23.39
CA GLY A 465 -21.81 8.65 -22.59
C GLY A 465 -22.35 9.80 -23.43
N ASN A 466 -21.55 10.31 -24.37
CA ASN A 466 -21.93 11.41 -25.26
C ASN A 466 -23.04 11.01 -26.24
N GLU A 467 -22.96 9.83 -26.87
CA GLU A 467 -23.94 9.36 -27.85
C GLU A 467 -25.30 8.98 -27.21
N LEU A 468 -25.28 8.57 -25.94
CA LEU A 468 -26.50 8.19 -25.19
C LEU A 468 -27.05 9.32 -24.31
N GLY A 469 -26.33 10.43 -24.17
CA GLY A 469 -26.72 11.53 -23.29
C GLY A 469 -26.66 11.19 -21.80
N ILE A 470 -25.74 10.30 -21.40
CA ILE A 470 -25.53 9.84 -20.01
C ILE A 470 -24.12 10.21 -19.51
N THR A 471 -23.89 10.14 -18.21
CA THR A 471 -22.55 10.39 -17.66
C THR A 471 -21.60 9.24 -17.99
N SER A 472 -20.29 9.51 -18.10
CA SER A 472 -19.29 8.45 -18.34
C SER A 472 -19.27 7.36 -17.25
N ASP A 473 -19.65 7.69 -16.02
CA ASP A 473 -19.84 6.70 -14.94
C ASP A 473 -21.02 5.75 -15.24
N THR A 474 -22.13 6.29 -15.76
CA THR A 474 -23.29 5.50 -16.19
C THR A 474 -22.94 4.65 -17.41
N ALA A 475 -22.19 5.20 -18.37
CA ALA A 475 -21.70 4.49 -19.54
C ALA A 475 -20.75 3.34 -19.19
N LEU A 476 -19.84 3.50 -18.22
CA LEU A 476 -19.03 2.40 -17.68
C LEU A 476 -19.91 1.31 -17.05
N GLY A 477 -20.94 1.70 -16.30
CA GLY A 477 -21.90 0.77 -15.71
C GLY A 477 -22.66 -0.06 -16.75
N LEU A 478 -23.10 0.59 -17.83
CA LEU A 478 -23.75 -0.04 -18.99
C LEU A 478 -22.79 -1.02 -19.67
N THR A 479 -21.56 -0.56 -19.97
CA THR A 479 -20.52 -1.37 -20.61
C THR A 479 -20.21 -2.63 -19.81
N ASN A 480 -19.99 -2.50 -18.50
CA ASN A 480 -19.75 -3.65 -17.62
C ASN A 480 -20.93 -4.63 -17.62
N ARG A 481 -22.17 -4.15 -17.74
CA ARG A 481 -23.33 -5.03 -17.80
C ARG A 481 -23.35 -5.84 -19.09
N LEU A 482 -23.09 -5.20 -20.23
CA LEU A 482 -22.99 -5.88 -21.51
C LEU A 482 -21.86 -6.93 -21.48
N LEU A 483 -20.69 -6.60 -20.93
CA LEU A 483 -19.60 -7.56 -20.74
C LEU A 483 -20.00 -8.76 -19.86
N LYS A 484 -20.77 -8.54 -18.79
CA LYS A 484 -21.25 -9.64 -17.91
C LYS A 484 -22.11 -10.66 -18.62
N ILE A 485 -22.88 -10.23 -19.62
CA ILE A 485 -23.80 -11.10 -20.37
C ILE A 485 -23.15 -11.68 -21.63
N GLY A 486 -21.87 -11.37 -21.89
CA GLY A 486 -21.09 -11.96 -22.97
C GLY A 486 -20.90 -11.06 -24.20
N PHE A 487 -21.07 -9.75 -24.06
CA PHE A 487 -20.70 -8.81 -25.11
C PHE A 487 -19.18 -8.87 -25.38
N PRO A 488 -18.72 -8.83 -26.64
CA PRO A 488 -17.31 -8.98 -26.98
C PRO A 488 -16.45 -7.84 -26.40
N PRO A 489 -15.43 -8.14 -25.58
CA PRO A 489 -14.52 -7.13 -25.02
C PRO A 489 -13.85 -6.24 -26.05
N GLU A 490 -13.56 -6.76 -27.23
CA GLU A 490 -12.86 -6.08 -28.32
C GLU A 490 -13.75 -5.23 -29.22
N GLN A 491 -15.04 -5.06 -28.89
CA GLN A 491 -16.03 -4.37 -29.73
C GLN A 491 -16.80 -3.30 -28.96
N LEU A 492 -16.18 -2.63 -27.98
CA LEU A 492 -16.90 -1.64 -27.16
C LEU A 492 -17.39 -0.42 -27.97
N ASP A 493 -16.69 -0.09 -29.06
CA ASP A 493 -17.03 0.97 -30.01
C ASP A 493 -18.42 0.81 -30.63
N ILE A 494 -18.87 -0.43 -30.84
CA ILE A 494 -20.23 -0.79 -31.27
C ILE A 494 -21.28 -0.18 -30.33
N ILE A 495 -21.01 -0.09 -29.03
CA ILE A 495 -21.97 0.47 -28.08
C ILE A 495 -22.18 1.96 -28.35
N ALA A 496 -21.12 2.72 -28.63
CA ALA A 496 -21.21 4.14 -28.94
C ALA A 496 -21.84 4.35 -30.33
N GLU A 497 -21.34 3.64 -31.35
CA GLU A 497 -21.79 3.82 -32.73
C GLU A 497 -23.28 3.50 -32.90
N TYR A 498 -23.70 2.31 -32.47
CA TYR A 498 -25.08 1.88 -32.62
C TYR A 498 -26.00 2.50 -31.57
N GLY A 499 -25.48 2.76 -30.37
CA GLY A 499 -26.21 3.48 -29.35
C GLY A 499 -26.61 4.88 -29.83
N GLY A 500 -25.67 5.61 -30.45
CA GLY A 500 -25.94 6.90 -31.06
C GLY A 500 -26.98 6.85 -32.18
N GLN A 501 -26.94 5.82 -33.03
CA GLN A 501 -27.96 5.62 -34.07
C GLN A 501 -29.36 5.42 -33.49
N LEU A 502 -29.47 4.61 -32.43
CA LEU A 502 -30.73 4.38 -31.73
C LEU A 502 -31.19 5.64 -30.96
N THR A 503 -30.29 6.38 -30.34
CA THR A 503 -30.62 7.68 -29.72
C THR A 503 -31.18 8.65 -30.76
N ARG A 504 -30.56 8.75 -31.95
CA ARG A 504 -31.06 9.56 -33.08
C ARG A 504 -32.40 9.06 -33.61
N ALA A 505 -32.63 7.76 -33.57
CA ALA A 505 -33.93 7.17 -33.88
C ALA A 505 -34.97 7.47 -32.79
N GLY A 506 -34.58 8.00 -31.63
CA GLY A 506 -35.45 8.45 -30.54
C GLY A 506 -35.68 7.40 -29.46
N TYR A 507 -34.70 6.52 -29.24
CA TYR A 507 -34.61 5.63 -28.07
C TYR A 507 -33.78 6.30 -26.97
N ASN A 508 -34.06 6.03 -25.70
CA ASN A 508 -33.24 6.48 -24.57
C ASN A 508 -32.14 5.45 -24.22
N ALA A 509 -31.19 5.84 -23.36
CA ALA A 509 -30.04 5.00 -23.01
C ALA A 509 -30.42 3.63 -22.43
N GLU A 510 -31.48 3.54 -21.63
CA GLU A 510 -31.97 2.28 -21.06
C GLU A 510 -32.56 1.36 -22.13
N GLU A 511 -33.30 1.93 -23.09
CA GLU A 511 -33.84 1.20 -24.24
C GLU A 511 -32.72 0.70 -25.16
N VAL A 512 -31.70 1.54 -25.39
CA VAL A 512 -30.51 1.14 -26.13
C VAL A 512 -29.81 -0.03 -25.46
N GLN A 513 -29.59 0.05 -24.15
CA GLN A 513 -28.98 -1.03 -23.39
C GLN A 513 -29.79 -2.32 -23.51
N ALA A 514 -31.12 -2.26 -23.37
CA ALA A 514 -31.98 -3.44 -23.50
C ALA A 514 -31.94 -4.07 -24.91
N ILE A 515 -31.85 -3.25 -25.96
CA ILE A 515 -31.69 -3.71 -27.35
C ILE A 515 -30.34 -4.43 -27.51
N MET A 516 -29.27 -3.88 -26.95
CA MET A 516 -27.94 -4.49 -27.00
C MET A 516 -27.87 -5.79 -26.18
N GLU A 517 -28.49 -5.82 -25.00
CA GLU A 517 -28.59 -7.04 -24.18
C GLU A 517 -29.31 -8.18 -24.93
N ALA A 518 -30.41 -7.87 -25.61
CA ALA A 518 -31.11 -8.84 -26.46
C ALA A 518 -30.28 -9.28 -27.67
N GLY A 519 -29.44 -8.39 -28.22
CA GLY A 519 -28.47 -8.73 -29.26
C GLY A 519 -27.45 -9.78 -28.79
N VAL A 520 -26.96 -9.65 -27.55
CA VAL A 520 -26.02 -10.61 -26.95
C VAL A 520 -26.67 -11.98 -26.79
N ASP A 521 -27.89 -12.05 -26.26
CA ASP A 521 -28.63 -13.30 -26.02
C ASP A 521 -28.91 -14.09 -27.31
N THR A 522 -29.11 -13.39 -28.43
CA THR A 522 -29.41 -14.02 -29.72
C THR A 522 -28.16 -14.44 -30.50
N GLY A 523 -26.96 -14.08 -30.02
CA GLY A 523 -25.67 -14.41 -30.64
C GLY A 523 -25.50 -13.90 -32.07
N THR A 524 -26.41 -13.05 -32.54
CA THR A 524 -26.48 -12.57 -33.93
C THR A 524 -25.98 -11.14 -33.97
N TRP A 525 -24.66 -10.99 -34.05
CA TRP A 525 -23.97 -9.70 -34.12
C TRP A 525 -24.12 -8.98 -35.46
N ASN A 526 -25.08 -9.40 -36.29
CA ASN A 526 -25.45 -8.65 -37.48
C ASN A 526 -26.40 -7.52 -37.06
N ILE A 527 -25.87 -6.64 -36.22
CA ILE A 527 -26.55 -5.52 -35.59
C ILE A 527 -27.11 -4.59 -36.69
N ASP A 528 -26.44 -4.47 -37.83
CA ASP A 528 -26.94 -3.73 -39.00
C ASP A 528 -28.33 -4.22 -39.45
N ASN A 529 -28.55 -5.54 -39.59
CA ASN A 529 -29.86 -6.08 -39.97
C ASN A 529 -30.91 -5.91 -38.86
N LEU A 530 -30.51 -6.04 -37.59
CA LEU A 530 -31.40 -5.82 -36.45
C LEU A 530 -31.84 -4.35 -36.37
N LEU A 531 -30.91 -3.42 -36.62
CA LEU A 531 -31.15 -1.98 -36.56
C LEU A 531 -31.90 -1.48 -37.79
N ASP A 532 -31.60 -1.99 -38.98
CA ASP A 532 -32.43 -1.73 -40.17
C ASP A 532 -33.84 -2.25 -39.92
N GLY A 533 -34.00 -3.45 -39.37
CA GLY A 533 -35.30 -3.99 -38.98
C GLY A 533 -36.02 -3.15 -37.91
N LEU A 534 -35.32 -2.65 -36.88
CA LEU A 534 -35.90 -1.80 -35.83
C LEU A 534 -36.23 -0.39 -36.35
N LYS A 535 -35.40 0.17 -37.22
CA LYS A 535 -35.59 1.48 -37.86
C LYS A 535 -36.74 1.44 -38.86
N GLU A 536 -36.73 0.50 -39.80
CA GLU A 536 -37.82 0.27 -40.74
C GLU A 536 -39.09 -0.10 -39.97
N GLY A 537 -38.97 -0.96 -38.96
CA GLY A 537 -39.98 -1.27 -37.94
C GLY A 537 -40.67 -0.03 -37.39
N ARG A 538 -39.87 0.89 -36.86
CA ARG A 538 -40.34 2.13 -36.24
C ARG A 538 -40.96 3.08 -37.25
N VAL A 539 -40.36 3.22 -38.44
CA VAL A 539 -40.88 4.08 -39.52
C VAL A 539 -42.23 3.55 -40.02
N LYS A 540 -42.32 2.26 -40.33
CA LYS A 540 -43.55 1.59 -40.78
C LYS A 540 -44.64 1.62 -39.72
N ALA A 541 -44.30 1.33 -38.47
CA ALA A 541 -45.24 1.46 -37.36
C ALA A 541 -45.75 2.91 -37.23
N ALA A 542 -44.87 3.91 -37.29
CA ALA A 542 -45.27 5.32 -37.27
C ALA A 542 -46.17 5.71 -38.47
N GLU A 543 -45.90 5.19 -39.67
CA GLU A 543 -46.76 5.36 -40.85
C GLU A 543 -48.18 4.82 -40.61
N PHE A 544 -48.32 3.64 -39.98
CA PHE A 544 -49.63 3.09 -39.63
C PHE A 544 -50.39 3.93 -38.59
N GLY A 545 -49.71 4.82 -37.85
CA GLY A 545 -50.35 5.84 -37.02
C GLY A 545 -51.15 6.88 -37.80
N GLN A 546 -50.91 7.02 -39.11
CA GLN A 546 -51.66 7.88 -40.02
C GLN A 546 -52.83 7.12 -40.71
N GLY A 547 -52.94 5.82 -40.47
CA GLY A 547 -54.00 4.95 -40.97
C GLY A 547 -53.46 3.61 -41.50
N VAL A 548 -54.19 2.52 -41.26
CA VAL A 548 -53.83 1.18 -41.75
C VAL A 548 -54.41 0.93 -43.15
N ASP A 549 -53.54 0.66 -44.13
CA ASP A 549 -53.94 0.42 -45.51
C ASP A 549 -54.70 -0.90 -45.72
N LYS A 550 -55.31 -1.07 -46.91
CA LYS A 550 -56.13 -2.25 -47.24
C LYS A 550 -55.32 -3.55 -47.20
N SER A 551 -54.07 -3.51 -47.65
CA SER A 551 -53.22 -4.70 -47.73
C SER A 551 -52.79 -5.18 -46.35
N MET A 552 -52.51 -4.26 -45.42
CA MET A 552 -52.26 -4.61 -44.02
C MET A 552 -53.54 -5.12 -43.34
N LYS A 553 -54.71 -4.52 -43.60
CA LYS A 553 -56.00 -5.02 -43.07
C LYS A 553 -56.28 -6.47 -43.47
N GLU A 554 -56.08 -6.80 -44.75
CA GLU A 554 -56.22 -8.17 -45.27
C GLU A 554 -55.22 -9.13 -44.61
N ALA A 555 -53.97 -8.70 -44.43
CA ALA A 555 -52.94 -9.51 -43.76
C ALA A 555 -53.26 -9.76 -42.28
N LEU A 556 -53.96 -8.86 -41.59
CA LEU A 556 -54.35 -9.02 -40.19
C LEU A 556 -55.57 -9.95 -39.98
N GLU A 557 -56.32 -10.29 -41.04
CA GLU A 557 -57.53 -11.13 -40.93
C GLU A 557 -57.24 -12.49 -40.27
N GLY A 558 -58.03 -12.89 -39.27
CA GLY A 558 -57.78 -14.16 -38.56
C GLY A 558 -56.62 -14.11 -37.56
N THR A 559 -55.99 -12.95 -37.35
CA THR A 559 -55.10 -12.70 -36.22
C THR A 559 -55.85 -12.00 -35.07
N LYS A 560 -55.19 -11.87 -33.91
CA LYS A 560 -55.72 -11.11 -32.77
C LYS A 560 -55.39 -9.60 -32.84
N ILE A 561 -54.73 -9.15 -33.90
CA ILE A 561 -54.29 -7.77 -34.07
C ILE A 561 -55.33 -7.04 -34.93
N SER A 562 -56.00 -6.04 -34.36
CA SER A 562 -56.94 -5.20 -35.12
C SER A 562 -56.23 -4.01 -35.78
N ALA A 563 -56.83 -3.51 -36.87
CA ALA A 563 -56.34 -2.30 -37.53
C ALA A 563 -56.34 -1.07 -36.59
N ASP A 564 -57.37 -0.94 -35.75
CA ASP A 564 -57.46 0.16 -34.79
C ASP A 564 -56.36 0.09 -33.72
N GLN A 565 -56.01 -1.13 -33.28
CA GLN A 565 -54.91 -1.33 -32.33
C GLN A 565 -53.57 -1.01 -32.97
N LEU A 566 -53.35 -1.43 -34.21
CA LEU A 566 -52.12 -1.12 -34.94
C LEU A 566 -51.97 0.39 -35.21
N GLU A 567 -53.06 1.10 -35.53
CA GLU A 567 -53.05 2.55 -35.68
C GLU A 567 -52.74 3.25 -34.34
N LYS A 568 -53.29 2.76 -33.23
CA LYS A 568 -53.01 3.29 -31.89
C LYS A 568 -51.54 3.12 -31.52
N TRP A 569 -50.98 1.93 -31.74
CA TRP A 569 -49.55 1.69 -31.56
C TRP A 569 -48.72 2.60 -32.46
N GLY A 570 -49.10 2.74 -33.73
CA GLY A 570 -48.39 3.61 -34.67
C GLY A 570 -48.35 5.08 -34.25
N LYS A 571 -49.45 5.61 -33.68
CA LYS A 571 -49.48 6.97 -33.11
C LYS A 571 -48.53 7.12 -31.91
N SER A 572 -48.48 6.12 -31.03
CA SER A 572 -47.53 6.09 -29.92
C SER A 572 -46.07 6.00 -30.41
N VAL A 573 -45.80 5.18 -31.42
CA VAL A 573 -44.47 5.08 -32.04
C VAL A 573 -44.05 6.40 -32.69
N ALA A 574 -44.95 7.08 -33.41
CA ALA A 574 -44.70 8.37 -34.03
C ALA A 574 -44.43 9.50 -33.00
N LYS A 575 -45.10 9.44 -31.84
CA LYS A 575 -44.89 10.38 -30.72
C LYS A 575 -43.53 10.16 -30.04
N GLY A 576 -42.98 8.95 -30.11
CA GLY A 576 -41.69 8.59 -29.51
C GLY A 576 -41.73 8.48 -27.98
N GLY A 577 -40.55 8.30 -27.37
CA GLY A 577 -40.41 8.10 -25.92
C GLY A 577 -40.97 6.76 -25.42
N LYS A 578 -41.19 6.65 -24.10
CA LYS A 578 -41.61 5.40 -23.43
C LYS A 578 -42.88 4.76 -24.04
N GLU A 579 -43.87 5.57 -24.43
CA GLU A 579 -45.09 5.08 -25.08
C GLU A 579 -44.80 4.46 -26.46
N GLY A 580 -43.90 5.08 -27.24
CA GLY A 580 -43.51 4.54 -28.55
C GLY A 580 -42.69 3.26 -28.43
N SER A 581 -41.78 3.18 -27.46
CA SER A 581 -41.00 1.97 -27.17
C SER A 581 -41.88 0.81 -26.67
N ALA A 582 -42.82 1.10 -25.76
CA ALA A 582 -43.82 0.14 -25.31
C ALA A 582 -44.69 -0.36 -26.48
N ALA A 583 -45.12 0.54 -27.36
CA ALA A 583 -45.88 0.18 -28.56
C ALA A 583 -45.08 -0.71 -29.50
N MET A 584 -43.78 -0.46 -29.73
CA MET A 584 -42.91 -1.35 -30.52
C MET A 584 -42.80 -2.74 -29.90
N THR A 585 -42.67 -2.80 -28.57
CA THR A 585 -42.63 -4.07 -27.82
C THR A 585 -43.95 -4.83 -27.93
N GLU A 586 -45.07 -4.13 -27.83
CA GLU A 586 -46.41 -4.72 -27.98
C GLU A 586 -46.67 -5.20 -29.40
N ILE A 587 -46.24 -4.46 -30.42
CA ILE A 587 -46.26 -4.89 -31.82
C ILE A 587 -45.46 -6.19 -32.00
N ALA A 588 -44.23 -6.25 -31.48
CA ALA A 588 -43.38 -7.44 -31.58
C ALA A 588 -43.99 -8.66 -30.85
N LYS A 589 -44.53 -8.47 -29.64
CA LYS A 589 -45.23 -9.53 -28.88
C LYS A 589 -46.48 -10.01 -29.60
N ALA A 590 -47.27 -9.08 -30.14
CA ALA A 590 -48.47 -9.40 -30.88
C ALA A 590 -48.13 -10.20 -32.15
N LEU A 591 -47.08 -9.80 -32.87
CA LEU A 591 -46.57 -10.53 -34.02
C LEU A 591 -46.10 -11.94 -33.65
N ALA A 592 -45.33 -12.08 -32.56
CA ALA A 592 -44.84 -13.38 -32.07
C ALA A 592 -45.99 -14.32 -31.61
N SER A 593 -47.11 -13.76 -31.16
CA SER A 593 -48.29 -14.52 -30.73
C SER A 593 -49.13 -15.12 -31.87
N ILE A 594 -48.77 -14.83 -33.12
CA ILE A 594 -49.41 -15.41 -34.31
C ILE A 594 -48.84 -16.84 -34.50
N GLU A 595 -49.70 -17.84 -34.32
CA GLU A 595 -49.34 -19.26 -34.43
C GLU A 595 -49.06 -19.69 -35.88
N ASP A 596 -49.76 -19.11 -36.85
CA ASP A 596 -49.52 -19.37 -38.27
C ASP A 596 -48.22 -18.67 -38.73
N GLU A 597 -47.18 -19.45 -38.95
CA GLU A 597 -45.85 -18.95 -39.32
C GLU A 597 -45.84 -18.21 -40.66
N THR A 598 -46.69 -18.62 -41.61
CA THR A 598 -46.80 -17.96 -42.92
C THR A 598 -47.40 -16.57 -42.73
N LYS A 599 -48.45 -16.47 -41.92
CA LYS A 599 -49.12 -15.21 -41.61
C LYS A 599 -48.25 -14.28 -40.77
N ARG A 600 -47.53 -14.83 -39.79
CA ARG A 600 -46.55 -14.11 -38.97
C ARG A 600 -45.44 -13.51 -39.84
N ASN A 601 -44.91 -14.27 -40.80
CA ASN A 601 -43.87 -13.77 -41.70
C ASN A 601 -44.41 -12.70 -42.67
N GLU A 602 -45.62 -12.87 -43.21
CA GLU A 602 -46.25 -11.87 -44.08
C GLU A 602 -46.44 -10.52 -43.38
N ILE A 603 -46.96 -10.55 -42.14
CA ILE A 603 -47.17 -9.33 -41.34
C ILE A 603 -45.83 -8.78 -40.85
N GLY A 604 -44.88 -9.65 -40.51
CA GLY A 604 -43.53 -9.26 -40.08
C GLY A 604 -42.80 -8.46 -41.15
N VAL A 605 -42.82 -8.91 -42.41
CA VAL A 605 -42.21 -8.18 -43.54
C VAL A 605 -42.88 -6.82 -43.76
N LYS A 606 -44.20 -6.71 -43.55
CA LYS A 606 -44.93 -5.45 -43.67
C LYS A 606 -44.63 -4.47 -42.53
N LEU A 607 -44.34 -4.98 -41.33
CA LEU A 607 -44.04 -4.17 -40.15
C LEU A 607 -42.57 -3.77 -40.07
N PHE A 608 -41.64 -4.67 -40.39
CA PHE A 608 -40.21 -4.52 -40.08
C PHE A 608 -39.31 -4.47 -41.32
N GLY A 609 -39.88 -4.51 -42.53
CA GLY A 609 -39.08 -4.50 -43.76
C GLY A 609 -38.54 -5.89 -44.12
N ARG A 610 -37.59 -5.93 -45.06
CA ARG A 610 -36.94 -7.18 -45.52
C ARG A 610 -35.66 -7.46 -44.77
#